data_AF-A0A0F3L016-F1
#
_entry.id   AF-A0A0F3L016-F1
#
_cell.length_a   1.000
_cell.length_b   1.000
_cell.length_c   1.000
_cell.angle_alpha   90.00
_cell.angle_beta   90.00
_cell.angle_gamma   90.00
#
_symmetry.space_group_name_H-M   'P 1'
#
loop_
_entity.id
_entity.type
_entity.pdbx_description
1 polymer ?
#
loop_
_entity_poly.entity_id
_entity_poly.type
_entity_poly.pdbx_seq_one_letter_code
_entity_poly.pdbx_strand_id
1 'polypeptide(L)'
;MIVLTSLVVLCAGFWLAFALVGALLKLVFGIIGGVFHIVASLVGALVGGVLMLAIAPVVALALLPVLIPVAFVVGLVWLIARASRKPDVIVMPAPR
;
A
#
# COMPACT_ATOMS: atom_id res chain seq x y z
N MET A 1 -47.70 30.57 25.40
CA MET A 1 -46.71 30.47 24.30
C MET A 1 -45.28 30.58 24.81
N ILE A 2 -44.94 31.58 25.62
CA ILE A 2 -43.59 31.78 26.20
C ILE A 2 -42.96 30.53 26.83
N VAL A 3 -43.71 29.80 27.67
CA VAL A 3 -43.20 28.57 28.32
C VAL A 3 -42.77 27.51 27.31
N LEU A 4 -43.56 27.34 26.25
CA LEU A 4 -43.26 26.37 25.19
C LEU A 4 -42.03 26.83 24.39
N THR A 5 -41.96 28.12 24.05
CA THR A 5 -40.81 28.70 23.34
C THR A 5 -39.53 28.61 24.16
N SER A 6 -39.59 28.85 25.48
CA SER A 6 -38.42 28.72 26.36
C SER A 6 -37.93 27.29 26.48
N LEU A 7 -38.83 26.31 26.52
CA LEU A 7 -38.46 24.89 26.54
C LEU A 7 -37.77 24.47 25.24
N VAL A 8 -38.28 24.93 24.09
CA VAL A 8 -37.66 24.66 22.79
C VAL A 8 -36.26 25.27 22.71
N VAL A 9 -36.07 26.51 23.18
CA VAL A 9 -34.76 27.17 23.20
C VAL A 9 -33.77 26.43 24.11
N LEU A 10 -34.21 25.98 25.29
CA LEU A 10 -33.38 25.17 26.19
C LEU A 10 -32.99 23.84 25.55
N CYS A 11 -33.94 23.11 24.97
CA CYS A 11 -33.65 21.84 24.29
C CYS A 11 -32.68 22.03 23.12
N ALA A 12 -32.88 23.05 22.29
CA ALA A 12 -31.99 23.37 21.18
C ALA A 12 -30.59 23.77 21.69
N GLY A 13 -30.51 24.56 22.76
CA GLY A 13 -29.24 24.96 23.38
C GLY A 13 -28.45 23.78 23.93
N PHE A 14 -29.10 22.88 24.67
CA PHE A 14 -28.47 21.65 25.17
C PHE A 14 -28.05 20.73 24.02
N TRP A 15 -28.91 20.57 23.01
CA TRP A 15 -28.58 19.79 21.81
C TRP A 15 -27.32 20.33 21.14
N LEU A 16 -27.23 21.65 20.93
CA LEU A 16 -26.08 22.27 20.29
C LEU A 16 -24.80 22.11 21.12
N ALA A 17 -24.91 22.26 22.44
CA ALA A 17 -23.78 22.09 23.35
C ALA A 17 -23.23 20.65 23.31
N PHE A 18 -24.10 19.64 23.41
CA PHE A 18 -23.67 18.24 23.32
C PHE A 18 -23.17 17.86 21.92
N ALA A 19 -23.76 18.42 20.86
CA ALA A 19 -23.27 18.24 19.50
C ALA A 19 -21.87 18.82 19.32
N LEU A 20 -21.59 20.01 19.88
CA LEU A 20 -20.27 20.63 19.83
C LEU A 20 -19.23 19.79 20.60
N VAL A 21 -19.56 19.35 21.81
CA VAL A 21 -18.68 18.47 22.61
C VAL A 21 -18.40 17.17 21.86
N GLY A 22 -19.44 16.55 21.29
CA GLY A 22 -19.30 15.34 20.48
C GLY A 22 -18.43 15.55 19.23
N ALA A 23 -18.54 16.69 18.57
CA ALA A 23 -17.72 17.05 17.42
C ALA A 23 -16.24 17.23 17.81
N LEU A 24 -15.97 17.92 18.92
CA LEU A 24 -14.61 18.12 19.43
C LEU A 24 -13.96 16.79 19.85
N LEU A 25 -14.70 15.94 20.55
CA LEU A 25 -14.22 14.61 20.92
C LEU A 25 -13.91 13.78 19.67
N LYS A 26 -14.81 13.76 18.68
CA LYS A 26 -14.56 13.07 17.40
C LYS A 26 -13.34 13.60 16.68
N LEU A 27 -13.12 14.92 16.68
CA LEU A 27 -11.95 15.53 16.07
C LEU A 27 -10.67 15.07 16.77
N VAL A 28 -10.62 15.14 18.10
CA VAL A 28 -9.45 14.73 18.89
C VAL A 28 -9.17 13.23 18.72
N PHE A 29 -10.18 12.37 18.90
CA PHE A 29 -10.00 10.93 18.72
C PHE A 29 -9.72 10.54 17.27
N GLY A 30 -10.27 11.26 16.30
CA GLY A 30 -9.97 11.08 14.88
C GLY A 30 -8.51 11.41 14.56
N ILE A 31 -7.97 12.51 15.10
CA ILE A 31 -6.56 12.86 14.93
C ILE A 31 -5.66 11.83 15.62
N ILE A 32 -5.93 11.50 16.89
CA ILE A 32 -5.15 10.53 17.65
C ILE A 32 -5.17 9.17 16.94
N GLY A 33 -6.35 8.66 16.62
CA GLY A 33 -6.52 7.40 15.91
C GLY A 33 -5.86 7.40 14.54
N GLY A 34 -5.93 8.52 13.80
CA GLY A 34 -5.25 8.70 12.53
C GLY A 34 -3.73 8.62 12.64
N VAL A 35 -3.14 9.28 13.65
CA VAL A 35 -1.69 9.20 13.92
C VAL A 35 -1.28 7.78 14.28
N PHE A 36 -2.00 7.11 15.18
CA PHE A 36 -1.75 5.71 15.51
C PHE A 36 -1.86 4.80 14.30
N HIS A 37 -2.84 5.04 13.42
CA HIS A 37 -3.00 4.26 12.20
C HIS A 37 -1.80 4.44 11.26
N ILE A 38 -1.33 5.67 11.05
CA ILE A 38 -0.14 5.93 10.22
C ILE A 38 1.07 5.20 10.79
N VAL A 39 1.34 5.37 12.09
CA VAL A 39 2.50 4.74 12.74
C VAL A 39 2.39 3.21 12.70
N ALA A 40 1.23 2.66 13.06
CA ALA A 40 0.99 1.23 13.03
C ALA A 40 1.09 0.65 11.61
N SER A 41 0.61 1.38 10.59
CA SER A 41 0.74 0.95 9.20
C SER A 41 2.19 0.93 8.73
N LEU A 42 3.00 1.92 9.13
CA LEU A 42 4.41 1.98 8.78
C LEU A 42 5.20 0.85 9.45
N VAL A 43 4.98 0.65 10.75
CA VAL A 43 5.58 -0.45 11.52
C VAL A 43 5.11 -1.79 10.97
N GLY A 44 3.83 -1.95 10.68
CA GLY A 44 3.26 -3.16 10.10
C GLY A 44 3.82 -3.46 8.70
N ALA A 45 4.01 -2.44 7.87
CA ALA A 45 4.63 -2.60 6.55
C ALA A 45 6.12 -2.98 6.66
N LEU A 46 6.86 -2.37 7.58
CA LEU A 46 8.25 -2.72 7.85
C LEU A 46 8.39 -4.15 8.37
N VAL A 47 7.68 -4.49 9.45
CA VAL A 47 7.74 -5.81 10.07
C VAL A 47 7.18 -6.87 9.12
N GLY A 48 6.01 -6.64 8.54
CA GLY A 48 5.39 -7.54 7.57
C GLY A 48 6.25 -7.72 6.32
N GLY A 49 6.86 -6.66 5.81
CA GLY A 49 7.78 -6.72 4.67
C GLY A 49 9.04 -7.53 4.98
N VAL A 50 9.67 -7.30 6.13
CA VAL A 50 10.83 -8.08 6.57
C VAL A 50 10.47 -9.55 6.78
N LEU A 51 9.33 -9.83 7.41
CA LEU A 51 8.85 -11.19 7.63
C LEU A 51 8.55 -11.90 6.30
N MET A 52 7.92 -11.18 5.35
CA MET A 52 7.69 -11.68 4.00
C MET A 52 8.99 -11.96 3.27
N LEU A 53 10.03 -11.14 3.44
CA LEU A 53 11.34 -11.39 2.84
C LEU A 53 12.01 -12.64 3.43
N ALA A 54 11.87 -12.87 4.74
CA ALA A 54 12.37 -14.07 5.41
C ALA A 54 11.63 -15.34 4.97
N ILE A 55 10.32 -15.24 4.73
CA ILE A 55 9.46 -16.36 4.33
C ILE A 55 9.42 -16.53 2.79
N ALA A 56 9.84 -15.52 2.02
CA ALA A 56 9.91 -15.54 0.56
C ALA A 56 10.56 -16.80 -0.04
N PRO A 57 11.71 -17.32 0.45
CA PRO A 57 12.27 -18.56 -0.08
C PRO A 57 11.36 -19.77 0.14
N VAL A 58 10.67 -19.86 1.28
CA VAL A 58 9.71 -20.93 1.56
C VAL A 58 8.52 -20.84 0.61
N VAL A 59 8.00 -19.64 0.38
CA VAL A 59 6.90 -19.39 -0.56
C VAL A 59 7.32 -19.68 -2.00
N ALA A 60 8.53 -19.28 -2.40
CA ALA A 60 9.08 -19.58 -3.72
C ALA A 60 9.22 -21.09 -3.94
N LEU A 61 9.68 -21.83 -2.92
CA LEU A 61 9.73 -23.30 -2.96
C LEU A 61 8.34 -23.93 -3.01
N ALA A 62 7.35 -23.37 -2.29
CA ALA A 62 5.98 -23.84 -2.37
C ALA A 62 5.34 -23.59 -3.74
N LEU A 63 5.75 -22.51 -4.42
CA LEU A 63 5.30 -22.13 -5.75
C LEU A 63 6.10 -22.78 -6.89
N LEU A 64 7.06 -23.68 -6.60
CA LEU A 64 7.84 -24.38 -7.63
C LEU A 64 7.00 -24.97 -8.78
N PRO A 65 5.86 -25.66 -8.51
CA PRO A 65 5.06 -26.27 -9.58
C PRO A 65 4.55 -25.25 -10.61
N VAL A 66 4.32 -24.02 -10.18
CA VAL A 66 3.87 -22.91 -11.03
C VAL A 66 5.07 -22.16 -11.63
N LEU A 67 6.16 -22.01 -10.87
CA LEU A 67 7.36 -21.30 -11.31
C LEU A 67 8.15 -22.07 -12.37
N ILE A 68 8.15 -23.40 -12.35
CA ILE A 68 8.87 -24.24 -13.33
C ILE A 68 8.37 -23.97 -14.77
N PRO A 69 7.06 -24.05 -15.07
CA PRO A 69 6.54 -23.71 -16.40
C PRO A 69 6.92 -22.29 -16.86
N VAL A 70 6.81 -21.31 -15.96
CA VAL A 70 7.12 -19.90 -16.28
C VAL A 70 8.60 -19.72 -16.56
N ALA A 71 9.48 -20.29 -15.72
CA ALA A 71 10.92 -20.23 -15.89
C ALA A 71 11.36 -20.89 -17.20
N PHE A 72 10.69 -21.98 -17.61
CA PHE A 72 10.95 -22.63 -18.90
C PHE A 72 10.64 -21.71 -20.08
N VAL A 73 9.48 -21.05 -20.09
CA VAL A 73 9.11 -20.11 -21.16
C VAL A 73 10.07 -18.92 -21.19
N VAL A 74 10.39 -18.33 -20.05
CA VAL A 74 11.34 -17.21 -19.96
C VAL A 74 12.73 -17.62 -20.46
N GLY A 75 13.22 -18.78 -20.05
CA GLY A 75 14.49 -19.32 -20.50
C GLY A 75 14.52 -19.56 -22.00
N LEU A 76 13.43 -20.08 -22.57
CA LEU A 76 13.30 -20.34 -24.00
C LEU A 76 13.30 -19.04 -24.82
N VAL A 77 12.54 -18.03 -24.39
CA VAL A 77 12.55 -16.68 -25.00
C VAL A 77 13.96 -16.06 -24.93
N TRP A 78 14.62 -16.15 -23.77
CA TRP A 78 15.96 -15.63 -23.59
C TRP A 78 16.98 -16.31 -24.51
N LEU A 79 16.90 -17.64 -24.65
CA LEU A 79 17.81 -18.41 -25.48
C LEU A 79 17.65 -18.07 -26.96
N ILE A 80 16.40 -17.93 -27.43
CA ILE A 80 16.11 -17.47 -28.80
C ILE A 80 16.65 -16.06 -29.02
N ALA A 81 16.36 -15.12 -28.11
CA ALA A 81 16.82 -13.75 -28.21
C ALA A 81 18.34 -13.67 -28.22
N ARG A 82 19.03 -14.49 -27.41
CA ARG A 82 20.49 -14.57 -27.36
C ARG A 82 21.07 -15.15 -28.64
N ALA A 83 20.49 -16.24 -29.16
CA ALA A 83 20.93 -16.88 -30.40
C ALA A 83 20.70 -15.98 -31.63
N SER A 84 19.70 -15.11 -31.57
CA SER A 84 19.36 -14.18 -32.66
C SER A 84 20.23 -12.93 -32.70
N ARG A 85 21.12 -12.71 -31.71
CA ARG A 85 22.07 -11.58 -31.75
C ARG A 85 23.17 -11.88 -32.77
N LYS A 86 23.16 -11.17 -33.89
CA LYS A 86 24.29 -11.16 -34.83
C LYS A 86 25.48 -10.40 -34.21
N PRO A 87 26.74 -10.85 -34.43
CA PRO A 87 27.91 -10.06 -34.07
C PRO A 87 27.85 -8.73 -34.80
N ASP A 88 27.99 -7.63 -34.06
CA ASP A 88 28.07 -6.29 -34.66
C ASP A 88 29.45 -6.19 -35.32
N VAL A 89 29.50 -6.41 -36.64
CA VAL A 89 30.76 -6.31 -37.40
C VAL A 89 31.02 -4.83 -37.61
N ILE A 90 31.83 -4.26 -36.73
CA ILE A 90 32.35 -2.89 -36.87
C ILE A 90 33.36 -2.92 -38.03
N VAL A 91 32.91 -2.55 -39.23
CA VAL A 91 33.80 -2.36 -40.38
C VAL A 91 34.58 -1.06 -40.11
N MET A 92 35.81 -1.19 -39.62
CA MET A 92 36.72 -0.05 -39.50
C MET A 92 37.12 0.42 -40.92
N PRO A 93 36.93 1.71 -41.27
CA PRO A 93 37.44 2.24 -42.52
C PRO A 93 38.96 2.17 -42.53
N ALA A 94 39.54 1.52 -43.53
CA ALA A 94 40.99 1.51 -43.72
C ALA A 94 41.49 2.94 -44.05
N PRO A 95 42.37 3.54 -43.24
CA PRO A 95 43.04 4.78 -43.61
C PRO A 95 44.06 4.50 -44.72
N ARG A 96 44.01 5.34 -45.76
CA ARG A 96 44.82 5.28 -46.99
C ARG A 96 46.28 5.62 -46.77
#